data_AF-A0A6G4R6P4-F1
#
_entry.id   AF-A0A6G4R6P4-F1
#
_cell.length_a   1.000
_cell.length_b   1.000
_cell.length_c   1.000
_cell.angle_alpha   90.00
_cell.angle_beta   90.00
_cell.angle_gamma   90.00
#
_symmetry.space_group_name_H-M   'P 1'
#
loop_
_entity.id
_entity.type
_entity.pdbx_description
1 polymer ?
#
loop_
_entity_poly.entity_id
_entity_poly.type
_entity_poly.pdbx_seq_one_letter_code
_entity_poly.pdbx_strand_id
1 'polypeptide(L)'
;MSTESISDRREHIRSISVTALSALLGVAAAFASMAITGDVSSFETASAAAGDTRALLLVVGAILAQIIFYDVTSIYGDDEFGMKHYLYVTFMTFSFWFVVWGIMLTAEAAA
;
A
#
# COMPACT_ATOMS: atom_id res chain seq x y z
N MET A 1 1.96 4.72 -37.75
CA MET A 1 1.14 5.58 -36.85
C MET A 1 0.18 4.78 -35.95
N SER A 2 -0.43 3.66 -36.38
CA SER A 2 -1.25 2.82 -35.47
C SER A 2 -0.52 2.12 -34.32
N THR A 3 0.79 1.89 -34.43
CA THR A 3 1.56 1.18 -33.39
C THR A 3 1.96 2.08 -32.21
N GLU A 4 2.16 3.37 -32.46
CA GLU A 4 2.52 4.38 -31.46
C GLU A 4 1.36 4.67 -30.48
N SER A 5 0.11 4.75 -30.97
CA SER A 5 -1.05 4.95 -30.10
C SER A 5 -1.36 3.73 -29.21
N ILE A 6 -0.97 2.53 -29.66
CA ILE A 6 -1.14 1.29 -28.89
C ILE A 6 -0.06 1.18 -27.80
N SER A 7 1.19 1.59 -28.04
CA SER A 7 2.23 1.61 -26.99
C SER A 7 1.90 2.61 -25.89
N ASP A 8 1.47 3.82 -26.26
CA ASP A 8 1.18 4.91 -25.33
C ASP A 8 0.03 4.56 -24.36
N ARG A 9 -1.02 3.91 -24.88
CA ARG A 9 -2.13 3.41 -24.06
C ARG A 9 -1.69 2.35 -23.05
N ARG A 10 -0.81 1.41 -23.43
CA ARG A 10 -0.33 0.35 -22.52
C ARG A 10 0.50 0.92 -21.39
N GLU A 11 1.36 1.89 -21.69
CA GLU A 11 2.16 2.59 -20.68
C GLU A 11 1.27 3.35 -19.70
N HIS A 12 0.24 4.05 -20.21
CA HIS A 12 -0.71 4.77 -19.37
C HIS A 12 -1.47 3.83 -18.42
N ILE A 13 -2.05 2.73 -18.94
CA ILE A 13 -2.77 1.75 -18.12
C ILE A 13 -1.84 1.15 -17.06
N ARG A 14 -0.60 0.80 -17.41
CA ARG A 14 0.41 0.29 -16.47
C ARG A 14 0.63 1.25 -15.31
N SER A 15 0.84 2.53 -15.60
CA SER A 15 1.09 3.56 -14.58
C SER A 15 -0.10 3.73 -13.62
N ILE A 16 -1.32 3.70 -14.15
CA ILE A 16 -2.55 3.79 -13.35
C ILE A 16 -2.71 2.55 -12.48
N SER A 17 -2.51 1.35 -13.04
CA SER A 17 -2.67 0.09 -12.31
C SER A 17 -1.71 0.00 -11.11
N VAL A 18 -0.45 0.41 -11.27
CA VAL A 18 0.53 0.38 -10.17
C VAL A 18 0.17 1.37 -9.07
N THR A 19 -0.28 2.56 -9.46
CA THR A 19 -0.77 3.58 -8.52
C THR A 19 -1.97 3.07 -7.74
N ALA A 20 -2.98 2.57 -8.45
CA ALA A 20 -4.23 2.10 -7.86
C ALA A 20 -4.02 0.89 -6.95
N LEU A 21 -3.24 -0.09 -7.37
CA LEU A 21 -2.94 -1.28 -6.56
C LEU A 21 -2.15 -0.92 -5.30
N SER A 22 -1.16 -0.03 -5.38
CA SER A 22 -0.40 0.41 -4.20
C SER A 22 -1.30 1.13 -3.19
N ALA A 23 -2.16 2.03 -3.68
CA ALA A 23 -3.09 2.75 -2.82
C ALA A 23 -4.11 1.80 -2.17
N LEU A 24 -4.74 0.92 -2.95
CA LEU A 24 -5.72 -0.04 -2.44
C LEU A 24 -5.10 -1.03 -1.46
N LEU A 25 -3.89 -1.50 -1.70
CA LEU A 25 -3.19 -2.40 -0.78
C LEU A 25 -2.85 -1.68 0.54
N GLY A 26 -2.45 -0.42 0.50
CA GLY A 26 -2.23 0.40 1.69
C GLY A 26 -3.50 0.54 2.54
N VAL A 27 -4.64 0.81 1.90
CA VAL A 27 -5.94 0.87 2.57
C VAL A 27 -6.30 -0.50 3.17
N ALA A 28 -6.16 -1.58 2.41
CA ALA A 28 -6.44 -2.94 2.90
C ALA A 28 -5.54 -3.32 4.09
N ALA A 29 -4.27 -2.94 4.06
CA ALA A 29 -3.33 -3.15 5.15
C ALA A 29 -3.76 -2.39 6.43
N ALA A 30 -4.39 -1.22 6.30
CA ALA A 30 -4.87 -0.46 7.46
C ALA A 30 -6.03 -1.20 8.15
N PHE A 31 -6.98 -1.72 7.38
CA PHE A 31 -8.05 -2.57 7.91
C PHE A 31 -7.51 -3.86 8.52
N ALA A 32 -6.52 -4.49 7.90
CA ALA A 32 -5.87 -5.67 8.47
C ALA A 32 -5.12 -5.34 9.77
N SER A 33 -4.50 -4.17 9.86
CA SER A 33 -3.88 -3.68 11.11
C SER A 33 -4.93 -3.53 12.20
N MET A 34 -6.10 -2.99 11.89
CA MET A 34 -7.21 -2.91 12.85
C MET A 34 -7.60 -4.28 13.40
N ALA A 35 -7.78 -5.25 12.51
CA ALA A 35 -8.16 -6.60 12.90
C ALA A 35 -7.14 -7.29 13.83
N ILE A 36 -5.85 -6.93 13.73
CA ILE A 36 -4.78 -7.49 14.57
C ILE A 36 -4.66 -6.75 15.89
N THR A 37 -4.80 -5.43 15.88
CA THR A 37 -4.54 -4.58 17.04
C THR A 37 -5.71 -4.56 18.02
N GLY A 38 -6.92 -4.93 17.57
CA GLY A 38 -8.05 -5.22 18.43
C GLY A 38 -8.78 -3.95 18.91
N ASP A 39 -9.10 -3.90 20.19
CA ASP A 39 -9.88 -2.81 20.79
C ASP A 39 -9.08 -1.50 20.84
N VAL A 40 -9.66 -0.44 20.27
CA VAL A 40 -9.11 0.93 20.27
C VAL A 40 -10.16 1.96 20.73
N SER A 41 -11.17 1.52 21.47
CA SER A 41 -12.28 2.35 21.98
C SER A 41 -11.88 3.42 23.00
N SER A 42 -10.65 3.40 23.51
CA SER A 42 -10.12 4.43 24.40
C SER A 42 -8.83 5.03 23.84
N PHE A 43 -8.53 6.26 24.25
CA PHE A 43 -7.27 6.92 23.90
C PHE A 43 -6.03 6.11 24.34
N GLU A 44 -6.11 5.43 25.50
CA GLU A 44 -5.02 4.59 26.01
C GLU A 44 -4.78 3.38 25.10
N THR A 45 -5.85 2.67 24.72
CA THR A 45 -5.77 1.51 23.81
C THR A 45 -5.33 1.92 22.41
N ALA A 46 -5.79 3.06 21.89
CA ALA A 46 -5.38 3.58 20.59
C ALA A 46 -3.89 3.97 20.58
N SER A 47 -3.36 4.54 21.67
CA SER A 47 -1.93 4.84 21.80
C SER A 47 -1.09 3.56 21.85
N ALA A 48 -1.56 2.51 22.53
CA ALA A 48 -0.88 1.22 22.56
C ALA A 48 -0.87 0.57 21.16
N ALA A 49 -2.00 0.65 20.44
CA ALA A 49 -2.14 0.16 19.09
C ALA A 49 -1.25 0.89 18.08
N ALA A 50 -1.10 2.22 18.22
CA ALA A 50 -0.21 3.02 17.39
C ALA A 50 1.28 2.64 17.54
N GLY A 51 1.66 2.13 18.73
CA GLY A 51 3.02 1.66 19.01
C GLY A 51 3.30 0.22 18.59
N ASP A 52 2.31 -0.54 18.12
CA ASP A 52 2.49 -1.95 17.81
C ASP A 52 3.30 -2.16 16.51
N THR A 53 4.47 -2.78 16.65
CA THR A 53 5.35 -3.11 15.52
C THR A 53 4.75 -4.17 14.60
N ARG A 54 3.76 -4.96 15.06
CA ARG A 54 3.07 -5.95 14.23
C ARG A 54 2.35 -5.33 13.04
N ALA A 55 1.70 -4.18 13.25
CA ALA A 55 1.06 -3.44 12.17
C ALA A 55 2.08 -2.98 11.12
N LEU A 56 3.26 -2.52 11.57
CA LEU A 56 4.36 -2.14 10.68
C LEU A 56 4.90 -3.34 9.90
N LEU A 57 5.11 -4.49 10.56
CA LEU A 57 5.56 -5.73 9.90
C LEU A 57 4.57 -6.22 8.84
N LEU A 58 3.27 -6.05 9.07
CA LEU A 58 2.24 -6.38 8.08
C LEU A 58 2.39 -5.53 6.82
N VAL A 59 2.63 -4.23 6.95
CA VAL A 59 2.84 -3.33 5.80
C VAL A 59 4.10 -3.69 5.04
N VAL A 60 5.19 -3.99 5.73
CA VAL A 60 6.43 -4.48 5.10
C VAL A 60 6.15 -5.77 4.32
N GLY A 61 5.41 -6.71 4.91
CA GLY A 61 4.99 -7.94 4.24
C GLY A 61 4.13 -7.67 3.00
N ALA A 62 3.18 -6.72 3.09
CA ALA A 62 2.33 -6.32 1.96
C ALA A 62 3.15 -5.70 0.83
N ILE A 63 4.12 -4.84 1.12
CA ILE A 63 5.02 -4.24 0.13
C ILE A 63 5.85 -5.31 -0.57
N LEU A 64 6.42 -6.27 0.18
CA LEU A 64 7.18 -7.38 -0.41
C LEU A 64 6.29 -8.27 -1.30
N ALA A 65 5.07 -8.59 -0.85
CA ALA A 65 4.11 -9.35 -1.65
C ALA A 65 3.75 -8.60 -2.95
N GLN A 66 3.59 -7.28 -2.88
CA GLN A 66 3.29 -6.45 -4.04
C GLN A 66 4.45 -6.41 -5.05
N ILE A 67 5.69 -6.33 -4.57
CA ILE A 67 6.89 -6.42 -5.39
C ILE A 67 6.95 -7.76 -6.11
N ILE A 68 6.78 -8.87 -5.38
CA ILE A 68 6.78 -10.22 -5.97
C ILE A 68 5.66 -10.37 -7.00
N PHE A 69 4.47 -9.80 -6.72
CA PHE A 69 3.36 -9.82 -7.65
C PHE A 69 3.68 -9.10 -8.97
N TYR A 70 4.34 -7.94 -8.92
CA TYR A 70 4.75 -7.22 -10.13
C TYR A 70 5.83 -7.92 -10.92
N ASP A 71 6.75 -8.61 -10.25
CA ASP A 71 7.79 -9.42 -10.86
C ASP A 71 7.18 -10.63 -11.61
N VAL A 72 6.33 -11.41 -10.94
CA VAL A 72 5.67 -12.60 -11.52
C VAL A 72 4.74 -12.26 -12.68
N THR A 73 4.05 -11.11 -12.62
CA THR A 73 3.11 -10.71 -13.67
C THR A 73 3.79 -10.08 -14.88
N SER A 74 5.10 -9.79 -14.82
CA SER A 74 5.87 -9.16 -15.92
C SER A 74 5.15 -7.94 -16.50
N ILE A 75 4.48 -7.16 -15.63
CA ILE A 75 3.81 -5.90 -16.01
C ILE A 75 4.85 -4.89 -16.54
N TYR A 76 6.10 -5.04 -16.11
CA TYR A 76 7.26 -4.36 -16.63
C TYR A 76 8.11 -5.34 -17.44
N GLY A 77 8.71 -4.85 -18.53
CA GLY A 77 9.76 -5.61 -19.21
C GLY A 77 10.98 -5.76 -18.30
N ASP A 78 11.79 -6.79 -18.56
CA ASP A 78 12.92 -7.21 -17.72
C ASP A 78 13.91 -6.09 -17.36
N ASP A 79 13.99 -5.03 -18.16
CA ASP A 79 14.91 -3.89 -17.97
C ASP A 79 14.28 -2.65 -17.29
N GLU A 80 12.99 -2.67 -16.93
CA GLU A 80 12.25 -1.44 -16.61
C GLU A 80 11.92 -1.25 -15.12
N PHE A 81 12.04 -2.29 -14.29
CA PHE A 81 11.73 -2.18 -12.86
C PHE A 81 12.92 -1.70 -12.02
N GLY A 82 13.20 -0.39 -12.11
CA GLY A 82 14.27 0.27 -11.38
C GLY A 82 13.92 0.69 -9.93
N MET A 83 14.94 1.21 -9.21
CA MET A 83 14.85 1.73 -7.83
C MET A 83 13.66 2.68 -7.60
N LYS A 84 13.33 3.52 -8.59
CA LYS A 84 12.19 4.45 -8.54
C LYS A 84 10.87 3.73 -8.28
N HIS A 85 10.64 2.56 -8.89
CA HIS A 85 9.39 1.83 -8.76
C HIS A 85 9.26 1.19 -7.37
N TYR A 86 10.35 0.63 -6.85
CA TYR A 86 10.40 0.13 -5.47
C TYR A 86 10.09 1.23 -4.46
N LEU A 87 10.72 2.41 -4.61
CA LEU A 87 10.45 3.56 -3.74
C LEU A 87 9.00 4.04 -3.88
N TYR A 88 8.48 4.11 -5.09
CA TYR A 88 7.11 4.52 -5.35
C TYR A 88 6.09 3.60 -4.66
N VAL A 89 6.20 2.28 -4.88
CA VAL A 89 5.30 1.29 -4.29
C VAL A 89 5.40 1.32 -2.77
N THR A 90 6.62 1.30 -2.23
CA THR A 90 6.86 1.36 -0.78
C THR A 90 6.23 2.61 -0.18
N PHE A 91 6.50 3.77 -0.76
CA PHE A 91 6.01 5.06 -0.27
C PHE A 91 4.49 5.16 -0.36
N MET A 92 3.89 4.78 -1.49
CA MET A 92 2.44 4.89 -1.71
C MET A 92 1.67 3.95 -0.77
N THR A 93 2.08 2.69 -0.69
CA THR A 93 1.43 1.69 0.17
C THR A 93 1.56 2.09 1.64
N PHE A 94 2.74 2.53 2.08
CA PHE A 94 2.96 3.03 3.44
C PHE A 94 2.13 4.28 3.74
N SER A 95 2.09 5.26 2.84
CA SER A 95 1.39 6.52 3.07
C SER A 95 -0.12 6.33 3.20
N PHE A 96 -0.73 5.52 2.33
CA PHE A 96 -2.15 5.21 2.42
C PHE A 96 -2.48 4.41 3.68
N TRP A 97 -1.64 3.41 4.02
CA TRP A 97 -1.79 2.70 5.28
C TRP A 97 -1.74 3.66 6.47
N PHE A 98 -0.70 4.50 6.56
CA PHE A 98 -0.47 5.39 7.69
C PHE A 98 -1.61 6.39 7.88
N VAL A 99 -2.08 7.01 6.80
CA VAL A 99 -3.18 7.99 6.86
C VAL A 99 -4.49 7.32 7.26
N VAL A 100 -4.86 6.21 6.62
CA VAL A 100 -6.12 5.51 6.94
C VAL A 100 -6.08 4.97 8.36
N TRP A 101 -4.97 4.34 8.75
CA TRP A 101 -4.78 3.81 10.09
C TRP A 101 -4.85 4.90 11.16
N GLY A 102 -4.17 6.04 10.94
CA GLY A 102 -4.22 7.18 11.85
C GLY A 102 -5.63 7.78 11.97
N ILE A 103 -6.37 7.90 10.87
CA ILE A 103 -7.77 8.34 10.90
C ILE A 103 -8.62 7.38 11.73
N MET A 104 -8.48 6.08 11.52
CA MET A 104 -9.26 5.09 12.25
C MET A 104 -8.96 5.12 13.75
N LEU A 105 -7.68 5.15 14.14
CA LEU A 105 -7.28 5.23 15.54
C LEU A 105 -7.81 6.48 16.24
N THR A 106 -7.78 7.63 15.55
CA THR A 106 -8.28 8.89 16.11
C THR A 106 -9.81 8.97 16.14
N ALA A 107 -10.48 8.39 15.14
CA ALA A 107 -11.94 8.38 15.07
C ALA A 107 -12.56 7.43 16.11
N GLU A 108 -11.99 6.24 16.29
CA GLU A 108 -12.49 5.27 17.28
C GLU A 108 -12.13 5.65 18.71
N ALA A 109 -10.96 6.25 18.95
CA ALA A 109 -10.61 6.76 20.27
C ALA A 109 -11.50 7.94 20.75
N ALA A 110 -12.24 8.57 19.84
CA ALA A 110 -13.15 9.68 20.12
C ALA A 110 -14.62 9.25 20.18
N ALA A 111 -14.93 7.97 19.96
CA ALA A 111 -16.28 7.40 19.97
C ALA A 111 -16.71 6.95 21.37
#